data_AF-A0A7C1XKQ9-F1
#
_entry.id   AF-A0A7C1XKQ9-F1
#
_cell.length_a   1.000
_cell.length_b   1.000
_cell.length_c   1.000
_cell.angle_alpha   90.00
_cell.angle_beta   90.00
_cell.angle_gamma   90.00
#
_symmetry.space_group_name_H-M   'P 1'
#
loop_
_entity.id
_entity.type
_entity.pdbx_description
1 polymer ?
#
loop_
_entity_poly.entity_id
_entity_poly.type
_entity_poly.pdbx_seq_one_letter_code
_entity_poly.pdbx_strand_id
1 'polypeptide(L)'
;MFKLIRRAFCIAVIAVAAFVVIALLKGGEPFKWFGERSEEAGKLIQEKSNELAEKADELQRTKKKLEERTKKAREIKKELTD
;
A
#
# COMPACT_ATOMS: atom_id res chain seq x y z
N MET A 1 1.86 34.26 8.07
CA MET A 1 1.42 32.94 7.56
C MET A 1 0.75 33.02 6.17
N PHE A 2 -0.04 34.06 5.87
CA PHE A 2 -0.69 34.24 4.55
C PHE A 2 0.27 34.31 3.34
N LYS A 3 1.50 34.84 3.50
CA LYS A 3 2.50 34.87 2.43
C LYS A 3 2.94 33.47 1.99
N LEU A 4 3.03 32.51 2.92
CA LEU A 4 3.40 31.11 2.61
C LEU A 4 2.26 30.41 1.87
N ILE A 5 1.02 30.60 2.33
CA ILE A 5 -0.17 30.03 1.66
C ILE A 5 -0.33 30.60 0.26
N ARG A 6 -0.15 31.92 0.10
CA ARG A 6 -0.19 32.58 -1.22
C ARG A 6 0.94 32.12 -2.13
N ARG A 7 2.13 31.85 -1.58
CA ARG A 7 3.28 31.33 -2.33
C ARG A 7 3.06 29.88 -2.75
N ALA A 8 2.48 29.05 -1.88
CA ALA A 8 2.08 27.69 -2.21
C ALA A 8 1.01 27.66 -3.31
N PHE A 9 0.02 28.56 -3.24
CA PHE A 9 -0.99 28.71 -4.29
C PHE A 9 -0.38 29.16 -5.62
N CYS A 10 0.52 30.15 -5.63
CA CYS A 10 1.25 30.53 -6.85
C CYS A 10 2.07 29.37 -7.43
N ILE A 11 2.75 28.58 -6.59
CA ILE A 11 3.52 27.41 -7.04
C ILE A 11 2.58 26.37 -7.67
N ALA A 12 1.42 26.13 -7.06
CA ALA A 12 0.42 25.21 -7.60
C ALA A 12 -0.09 25.68 -8.98
N VAL A 13 -0.38 26.97 -9.15
CA VAL A 13 -0.81 27.55 -10.44
C VAL A 13 0.29 27.43 -11.49
N ILE A 14 1.55 27.71 -11.13
CA ILE A 14 2.69 27.56 -12.04
C ILE A 14 2.90 26.10 -12.44
N ALA A 15 2.73 25.15 -11.50
CA ALA A 15 2.83 23.73 -11.78
C ALA A 15 1.75 23.29 -12.78
N VAL A 16 0.50 23.75 -12.61
CA VAL A 16 -0.60 23.48 -13.56
C VAL A 16 -0.31 24.11 -14.92
N ALA A 17 0.19 25.35 -14.97
CA ALA A 17 0.54 26.00 -16.23
C ALA A 17 1.67 25.26 -16.98
N ALA A 18 2.72 24.87 -16.28
CA ALA A 18 3.81 24.07 -16.84
C ALA A 18 3.30 22.71 -17.34
N PHE A 19 2.39 22.08 -16.60
CA PHE A 19 1.74 20.83 -16.98
C PHE A 19 0.94 20.96 -18.28
N VAL A 20 0.17 22.04 -18.44
CA VAL A 20 -0.58 22.35 -19.66
C VAL A 20 0.38 22.61 -20.84
N VAL A 21 1.45 23.37 -20.63
CA VAL A 21 2.44 23.65 -21.68
C VAL A 21 3.14 22.37 -22.14
N ILE A 22 3.52 21.48 -21.22
CA ILE A 22 4.13 20.18 -21.56
C ILE A 22 3.13 19.28 -22.29
N ALA A 23 1.86 19.27 -21.86
CA ALA A 23 0.80 18.52 -22.50
C ALA A 23 0.57 18.99 -23.96
N LEU A 24 0.56 20.30 -24.19
CA LEU A 24 0.36 20.89 -25.51
C LEU A 24 1.58 20.74 -26.43
N LEU A 25 2.81 20.88 -25.91
CA LEU A 25 4.04 20.82 -26.73
C LEU A 25 4.46 19.39 -27.10
N LYS A 26 4.17 18.39 -26.25
CA LYS A 26 4.53 16.98 -26.49
C LYS A 26 3.34 16.08 -26.81
N GLY A 27 2.17 16.66 -27.11
CA GLY A 27 0.99 15.92 -27.59
C GLY A 27 0.47 14.81 -26.67
N GLY A 28 0.81 14.82 -25.37
CA GLY A 28 0.42 13.78 -24.42
C GLY A 28 1.28 12.50 -24.42
N GLU A 29 2.33 12.39 -25.23
CA GLU A 29 3.30 11.27 -25.13
C GLU A 29 3.90 11.07 -23.72
N PRO A 30 4.39 12.13 -23.02
CA PRO A 30 4.90 11.94 -21.67
C PRO A 30 3.81 11.53 -20.67
N PHE A 31 2.55 11.87 -20.94
CA PHE A 31 1.42 11.40 -20.13
C PHE A 31 1.13 9.91 -20.32
N LYS A 32 1.24 9.43 -21.55
CA LYS A 32 1.05 8.02 -21.86
C LYS A 32 2.15 7.17 -21.19
N TRP A 33 3.40 7.62 -21.29
CA TRP A 33 4.53 6.95 -20.63
C TRP A 33 4.44 6.98 -19.10
N PHE A 34 4.01 8.12 -18.52
CA PHE A 34 3.80 8.23 -17.08
C PHE A 34 2.62 7.38 -16.61
N GLY A 35 1.53 7.31 -17.38
CA GLY A 35 0.37 6.46 -17.13
C GLY A 35 0.75 4.98 -17.13
N GLU A 36 1.46 4.51 -18.17
CA GLU A 36 1.94 3.12 -18.27
C GLU A 36 2.83 2.74 -17.07
N ARG A 37 3.79 3.61 -16.73
CA ARG A 37 4.67 3.44 -15.56
C ARG A 37 3.90 3.37 -14.26
N SER A 38 2.86 4.20 -14.12
CA SER A 38 2.03 4.26 -12.92
C SER A 38 1.10 3.04 -12.81
N GLU A 39 0.62 2.50 -13.92
CA GLU A 39 -0.14 1.25 -13.98
C GLU A 39 0.73 0.03 -13.63
N GLU A 40 1.95 -0.05 -14.19
CA GLU A 40 2.92 -1.11 -13.84
C GLU A 40 3.28 -1.09 -12.36
N ALA A 41 3.56 0.10 -11.82
CA ALA A 41 3.81 0.27 -10.39
C ALA A 41 2.58 -0.12 -9.55
N GLY A 42 1.38 0.26 -9.99
CA GLY A 42 0.13 -0.12 -9.33
C GLY A 42 -0.08 -1.63 -9.28
N LYS A 43 0.16 -2.33 -10.39
CA LYS A 43 0.08 -3.81 -10.47
C LYS A 43 1.09 -4.49 -9.56
N LEU A 44 2.34 -4.03 -9.55
CA LEU A 44 3.39 -4.55 -8.67
C LEU A 44 3.04 -4.36 -7.19
N ILE A 45 2.53 -3.18 -6.81
CA ILE A 45 2.09 -2.91 -5.45
C ILE A 45 0.92 -3.82 -5.08
N GLN A 46 -0.06 -3.97 -5.98
CA GLN A 46 -1.22 -4.81 -5.75
C GLN A 46 -0.85 -6.29 -5.56
N GLU A 47 0.06 -6.81 -6.39
CA GLU A 47 0.57 -8.18 -6.27
C GLU A 47 1.29 -8.39 -4.93
N LYS A 48 2.18 -7.45 -4.55
CA LYS A 48 2.87 -7.48 -3.25
C LYS A 48 1.91 -7.38 -2.08
N SER A 49 0.89 -6.53 -2.17
CA SER A 49 -0.15 -6.41 -1.13
C SER A 49 -0.93 -7.71 -0.98
N ASN A 50 -1.28 -8.37 -2.09
CA ASN A 50 -2.01 -9.64 -2.05
C ASN A 50 -1.16 -10.76 -1.42
N GLU A 51 0.12 -10.87 -1.82
CA GLU A 51 1.07 -11.83 -1.22
C GLU A 51 1.25 -11.59 0.28
N LEU A 52 1.28 -10.32 0.71
CA LEU A 52 1.39 -9.95 2.11
C LEU A 52 0.14 -10.33 2.91
N ALA A 53 -1.05 -10.12 2.32
CA ALA A 53 -2.32 -10.50 2.92
C ALA A 53 -2.41 -12.02 3.11
N GLU A 54 -2.02 -12.79 2.08
CA GLU A 54 -2.02 -14.26 2.15
C GLU A 54 -1.09 -14.78 3.26
N LYS A 55 0.13 -14.25 3.35
CA LYS A 55 1.07 -14.59 4.43
C LYS A 55 0.55 -14.19 5.82
N ALA A 56 -0.13 -13.06 5.93
CA ALA A 56 -0.73 -12.62 7.18
C ALA A 56 -1.85 -13.58 7.63
N ASP A 57 -2.70 -14.02 6.70
CA ASP A 57 -3.74 -15.02 6.95
C ASP A 57 -3.16 -16.37 7.38
N GLU A 58 -2.10 -16.85 6.73
CA GLU A 58 -1.41 -18.08 7.13
C GLU A 58 -0.82 -18.00 8.54
N LEU A 59 -0.20 -16.86 8.88
CA LEU A 59 0.31 -16.58 10.22
C LEU A 59 -0.82 -16.61 11.27
N GLN A 60 -1.96 -16.00 10.95
CA GLN A 60 -3.10 -15.97 11.86
C GLN A 60 -3.69 -17.38 12.08
N ARG A 61 -3.82 -18.17 11.01
CA ARG A 61 -4.26 -19.58 11.11
C ARG A 61 -3.29 -20.43 11.93
N THR A 62 -1.99 -20.23 11.73
CA THR A 62 -0.94 -20.96 12.46
C THR A 62 -0.95 -20.60 13.94
N LYS A 63 -1.09 -19.31 14.28
CA LYS A 63 -1.26 -18.87 15.67
C LYS A 63 -2.48 -19.51 16.34
N LYS A 64 -3.65 -19.53 15.67
CA LYS A 64 -4.85 -20.18 16.21
C LYS A 64 -4.62 -21.67 16.49
N LYS A 65 -4.02 -22.42 15.56
CA LYS A 65 -3.71 -23.83 15.75
C LYS A 65 -2.75 -24.08 16.92
N LEU A 66 -1.74 -23.22 17.08
CA LEU A 66 -0.80 -23.28 18.21
C LEU A 66 -1.51 -23.02 19.54
N GLU A 67 -2.41 -22.03 19.59
CA GLU A 67 -3.17 -21.70 20.80
C GLU A 67 -4.09 -22.85 21.21
N GLU A 68 -4.79 -23.48 20.25
CA GLU A 68 -5.62 -24.67 20.50
C GLU A 68 -4.80 -25.86 20.99
N ARG A 69 -3.65 -26.14 20.38
CA ARG A 69 -2.76 -27.21 20.84
C ARG A 69 -2.22 -26.94 22.24
N THR A 70 -1.88 -25.69 22.54
CA THR A 70 -1.40 -25.28 23.85
C THR A 70 -2.49 -25.42 24.91
N LYS A 71 -3.75 -25.05 24.59
CA LYS A 71 -4.90 -25.29 25.48
C LYS A 71 -5.09 -26.78 25.76
N LYS A 72 -5.14 -27.62 24.73
CA LYS A 72 -5.28 -29.07 24.88
C LYS A 72 -4.15 -29.68 25.71
N ALA A 73 -2.91 -29.27 25.47
CA ALA A 73 -1.77 -29.73 26.27
C ALA A 73 -1.88 -29.31 27.74
N ARG A 74 -2.42 -28.12 28.02
CA ARG A 74 -2.64 -27.61 29.38
C ARG A 74 -3.77 -28.34 30.10
N GLU A 75 -4.83 -28.72 29.39
CA GLU A 75 -5.92 -29.55 29.92
C GLU A 75 -5.43 -30.97 30.25
N ILE A 76 -4.73 -31.64 29.32
CA ILE A 76 -4.15 -32.97 29.56
C ILE A 76 -3.19 -32.93 30.77
N LYS A 77 -2.37 -31.88 30.89
CA LYS A 77 -1.45 -31.75 32.03
C LYS A 77 -2.18 -31.60 33.36
N LYS A 78 -3.33 -30.92 33.37
CA LYS A 78 -4.19 -30.84 34.56
C LYS A 78 -4.80 -32.19 34.91
N GLU A 79 -5.33 -32.93 33.93
CA GLU A 79 -5.87 -34.29 34.15
C GLU A 79 -4.82 -35.31 34.63
N LEU A 80 -3.54 -35.14 34.27
CA LEU A 80 -2.45 -36.01 34.74
C LEU A 80 -1.87 -35.62 36.12
N THR A 81 -2.20 -34.43 36.63
CA THR A 81 -1.65 -33.90 37.90
C THR A 81 -2.66 -34.00 39.06
N ASP A 82 -3.95 -34.20 38.76
CA ASP A 82 -5.00 -34.62 39.71
C ASP A 82 -4.99 -36.16 39.87
#